data_AF-A0A5B6ZUJ4-F1
#
_entry.id   AF-A0A5B6ZUJ4-F1
#
_cell.length_a   1.000
_cell.length_b   1.000
_cell.length_c   1.000
_cell.angle_alpha   90.00
_cell.angle_beta   90.00
_cell.angle_gamma   90.00
#
_symmetry.space_group_name_H-M   'P 1'
#
loop_
_entity.id
_entity.type
_entity.pdbx_description
1 polymer ?
#
loop_
_entity_poly.entity_id
_entity_poly.type
_entity_poly.pdbx_seq_one_letter_code
_entity_poly.pdbx_strand_id
1 'polypeptide(L)'
;KNSLSYNENTFLLYCKTMMYLMRKTPKDFEELVRDHFRRRGYYILKACDAYMKGYLIGSLTKDASVSDKSNVNANSVGFKLMLAKIVPKLFLALHEVGADCQEFKHLQQS
;
A
#
# COMPACT_ATOMS: atom_id res chain seq x y z
N LYS A 1 -1.92 21.15 11.60
CA LYS A 1 -0.61 20.65 12.08
C LYS A 1 -0.56 19.13 12.38
N ASN A 2 -1.69 18.40 12.45
CA ASN A 2 -1.69 16.96 12.79
C ASN A 2 -2.13 16.00 11.65
N SER A 3 -2.45 16.54 10.46
CA SER A 3 -2.96 15.73 9.33
C SER A 3 -1.90 14.84 8.68
N LEU A 4 -0.65 15.29 8.57
CA LEU A 4 0.43 14.50 7.97
C LEU A 4 0.70 13.23 8.79
N SER A 5 0.98 13.39 10.10
CA SER A 5 1.21 12.26 11.01
C SER A 5 -0.01 11.32 11.07
N TYR A 6 -1.22 11.87 11.07
CA TYR A 6 -2.44 11.07 11.00
C TYR A 6 -2.49 10.23 9.72
N ASN A 7 -2.25 10.84 8.56
CA ASN A 7 -2.28 10.15 7.27
C ASN A 7 -1.22 9.05 7.20
N GLU A 8 0.01 9.33 7.65
CA GLU A 8 1.12 8.38 7.71
C GLU A 8 0.76 7.16 8.57
N ASN A 9 0.32 7.39 9.81
CA ASN A 9 -0.05 6.32 10.72
C ASN A 9 -1.26 5.52 10.20
N THR A 10 -2.25 6.22 9.63
CA THR A 10 -3.45 5.59 9.06
C THR A 10 -3.09 4.71 7.88
N PHE A 11 -2.18 5.16 7.00
CA PHE A 11 -1.74 4.35 5.86
C PHE A 11 -0.96 3.10 6.28
N LEU A 12 -0.08 3.22 7.28
CA LEU A 12 0.62 2.06 7.85
C LEU A 12 -0.35 1.06 8.48
N LEU A 13 -1.36 1.54 9.21
CA LEU A 13 -2.39 0.70 9.80
C LEU A 13 -3.24 0.05 8.71
N TYR A 14 -3.63 0.80 7.68
CA TYR A 14 -4.37 0.29 6.53
C TYR A 14 -3.64 -0.88 5.85
N CYS A 15 -2.32 -0.74 5.62
CA CYS A 15 -1.49 -1.83 5.08
C CYS A 15 -1.53 -3.09 5.97
N LYS A 16 -1.45 -2.92 7.29
CA LYS A 16 -1.56 -4.03 8.26
C LYS A 16 -2.96 -4.68 8.24
N THR A 17 -4.00 -3.87 8.14
CA THR A 17 -5.39 -4.34 8.06
C THR A 17 -5.64 -5.14 6.79
N MET A 18 -5.14 -4.69 5.64
CA MET A 18 -5.24 -5.46 4.37
C MET A 18 -4.58 -6.82 4.50
N MET A 19 -3.35 -6.89 5.03
CA MET A 19 -2.67 -8.17 5.31
C MET A 19 -3.47 -9.04 6.28
N TYR A 20 -4.05 -8.43 7.33
CA TYR A 20 -4.87 -9.16 8.28
C TYR A 20 -6.10 -9.78 7.61
N LEU A 21 -6.81 -9.02 6.78
CA LEU A 21 -7.99 -9.49 6.05
C LEU A 21 -7.66 -10.61 5.08
N MET A 22 -6.52 -10.54 4.38
CA MET A 22 -6.08 -11.62 3.49
C MET A 22 -5.68 -12.89 4.25
N ARG A 23 -5.10 -12.75 5.45
CA ARG A 23 -4.65 -13.89 6.28
C ARG A 23 -5.78 -14.54 7.09
N LYS A 24 -6.68 -13.72 7.62
CA LYS A 24 -7.80 -14.12 8.48
C LYS A 24 -9.09 -13.61 7.87
N THR A 25 -9.42 -14.17 6.73
CA THR A 25 -10.60 -13.75 5.99
C THR A 25 -11.86 -13.99 6.82
N PRO A 26 -12.79 -13.02 6.90
CA PRO A 26 -14.05 -13.21 7.60
C PRO A 26 -14.82 -14.37 6.96
N LYS A 27 -15.42 -15.20 7.81
CA LYS A 27 -16.26 -16.32 7.38
C LYS A 27 -17.37 -15.79 6.47
N ASP A 28 -17.63 -16.50 5.38
CA ASP A 28 -18.65 -16.18 4.37
C ASP A 28 -18.31 -14.96 3.48
N PHE A 29 -17.10 -14.39 3.60
CA PHE A 29 -16.58 -13.30 2.76
C PHE A 29 -15.29 -13.66 2.02
N GLU A 30 -14.92 -14.94 1.98
CA GLU A 30 -13.63 -15.41 1.44
C GLU A 30 -13.42 -15.03 -0.01
N GLU A 31 -14.46 -15.20 -0.83
CA GLU A 31 -14.41 -14.84 -2.24
C GLU A 31 -14.33 -13.33 -2.45
N LEU A 32 -15.13 -12.56 -1.70
CA LEU A 32 -15.13 -11.10 -1.79
C LEU A 32 -13.76 -10.51 -1.49
N VAL A 33 -13.14 -10.94 -0.38
CA VAL A 33 -11.82 -10.46 0.05
C VAL A 33 -10.76 -10.83 -0.99
N ARG A 34 -10.76 -12.09 -1.45
CA ARG A 34 -9.81 -12.56 -2.47
C ARG A 34 -9.95 -11.80 -3.78
N ASP A 35 -11.16 -11.67 -4.31
CA ASP A 35 -11.40 -10.98 -5.57
C ASP A 35 -11.06 -9.48 -5.47
N HIS A 36 -11.40 -8.84 -4.35
CA HIS A 36 -11.03 -7.46 -4.09
C HIS A 36 -9.51 -7.25 -4.13
N PHE A 37 -8.76 -8.02 -3.34
CA PHE A 37 -7.30 -7.84 -3.25
C PHE A 37 -6.57 -8.33 -4.51
N ARG A 38 -7.12 -9.30 -5.23
CA ARG A 38 -6.63 -9.68 -6.57
C ARG A 38 -6.72 -8.51 -7.55
N ARG A 39 -7.88 -7.85 -7.62
CA ARG A 39 -8.11 -6.70 -8.53
C ARG A 39 -7.40 -5.44 -8.10
N ARG A 40 -7.26 -5.21 -6.79
CA ARG A 40 -6.70 -3.97 -6.23
C ARG A 40 -5.22 -4.04 -5.88
N GLY A 41 -4.63 -5.23 -5.82
CA GLY A 41 -3.24 -5.41 -5.38
C GLY A 41 -2.22 -4.61 -6.17
N TYR A 42 -2.38 -4.54 -7.50
CA TYR A 42 -1.56 -3.67 -8.36
C TYR A 42 -1.56 -2.22 -7.89
N TYR A 43 -2.75 -1.63 -7.71
CA TYR A 43 -2.90 -0.23 -7.29
C TYR A 43 -2.42 0.02 -5.86
N ILE A 44 -2.58 -0.96 -4.97
CA ILE A 44 -2.07 -0.90 -3.59
C ILE A 44 -0.54 -0.81 -3.62
N LEU A 45 0.13 -1.69 -4.37
CA LEU A 45 1.59 -1.67 -4.49
C LEU A 45 2.10 -0.41 -5.20
N LYS A 46 1.40 0.05 -6.23
CA LYS A 46 1.67 1.33 -6.90
C LYS A 46 1.64 2.51 -5.93
N ALA A 47 0.64 2.55 -5.06
CA ALA A 47 0.55 3.58 -4.02
C ALA A 47 1.68 3.46 -2.99
N CYS A 48 2.01 2.24 -2.54
CA CYS A 48 3.14 2.01 -1.65
C CYS A 48 4.46 2.51 -2.25
N ASP A 49 4.74 2.18 -3.50
CA ASP A 49 5.93 2.63 -4.23
C ASP A 49 6.02 4.16 -4.32
N ALA A 50 4.92 4.82 -4.67
CA ALA A 50 4.85 6.29 -4.68
C ALA A 50 5.09 6.89 -3.28
N TYR A 51 4.44 6.37 -2.25
CA TYR A 51 4.60 6.92 -0.90
C TYR A 51 5.99 6.65 -0.30
N MET A 52 6.64 5.55 -0.69
CA MET A 52 8.06 5.29 -0.39
C MET A 52 9.00 6.27 -1.09
N LYS A 53 8.67 6.67 -2.33
CA LYS A 53 9.36 7.75 -3.06
C LYS A 53 9.09 9.15 -2.47
N GLY A 54 8.20 9.26 -1.48
CA GLY A 54 7.97 10.49 -0.72
C GLY A 54 6.83 11.36 -1.23
N TYR A 55 5.98 10.85 -2.13
CA TYR A 55 4.76 11.55 -2.55
C TYR A 55 3.75 11.64 -1.39
N LEU A 56 3.06 12.77 -1.28
CA LEU A 56 2.10 13.01 -0.19
C LEU A 56 0.98 11.97 -0.18
N ILE A 57 0.69 11.43 1.01
CA ILE A 57 -0.44 10.49 1.19
C ILE A 57 -1.76 11.19 0.85
N GLY A 58 -2.55 10.55 -0.03
CA GLY A 58 -3.82 11.09 -0.52
C GLY A 58 -3.70 12.01 -1.73
N SER A 59 -2.49 12.20 -2.29
CA SER A 59 -2.28 13.02 -3.50
C SER A 59 -2.39 12.25 -4.82
N LEU A 60 -2.51 10.92 -4.77
CA LEU A 60 -2.57 10.07 -5.96
C LEU A 60 -3.95 10.14 -6.62
N THR A 61 -3.96 9.96 -7.93
CA THR A 61 -5.18 9.82 -8.73
C THR A 61 -5.88 8.48 -8.46
N LYS A 62 -7.08 8.29 -9.02
CA LYS A 62 -7.89 7.07 -8.84
C LYS A 62 -7.19 5.78 -9.26
N ASP A 63 -6.25 5.87 -10.20
CA ASP A 63 -5.41 4.78 -10.71
C ASP A 63 -4.04 4.70 -10.02
N ALA A 64 -3.91 5.32 -8.83
CA ALA A 64 -2.70 5.40 -8.01
C ALA A 64 -1.50 6.03 -8.74
N SER A 65 -1.75 6.91 -9.71
CA SER A 65 -0.71 7.66 -10.41
C SER A 65 -0.39 8.98 -9.69
N VAL A 66 0.84 9.42 -9.85
CA VAL A 66 1.30 10.72 -9.39
C VAL A 66 0.69 11.80 -10.27
N SER A 67 0.23 12.91 -9.68
CA SER A 67 -0.20 14.09 -10.42
C SER A 67 0.89 15.17 -10.43
N ASP A 68 0.88 16.04 -11.43
CA ASP A 68 1.85 17.14 -11.60
C ASP A 68 1.88 18.13 -10.41
N LYS A 69 0.85 18.10 -9.57
CA LYS A 69 0.72 18.96 -8.38
C LYS A 69 1.28 18.33 -7.10
N SER A 70 1.86 17.14 -7.19
CA SER A 70 2.33 16.41 -6.01
C SER A 70 3.70 16.93 -5.56
N ASN A 71 3.81 17.28 -4.27
CA ASN A 71 5.09 17.63 -3.67
C ASN A 71 5.90 16.36 -3.39
N VAL A 72 7.10 16.29 -3.94
CA VAL A 72 8.08 15.24 -3.62
C VAL A 72 8.67 15.54 -2.24
N ASN A 73 8.94 14.49 -1.44
CA ASN A 73 9.42 14.58 -0.05
C ASN A 73 8.45 15.21 0.96
N ALA A 74 7.14 15.00 0.76
CA ALA A 74 6.11 15.45 1.68
C ALA A 74 5.94 14.56 2.93
N ASN A 75 6.48 13.33 2.91
CA ASN A 75 6.36 12.36 3.99
C ASN A 75 7.62 12.31 4.88
N SER A 76 7.43 11.96 6.15
CA SER A 76 8.49 11.77 7.12
C SER A 76 9.40 10.59 6.76
N VAL A 77 10.67 10.69 7.15
CA VAL A 77 11.65 9.60 6.99
C VAL A 77 11.20 8.37 7.79
N GLY A 78 10.68 8.58 9.01
CA GLY A 78 10.19 7.50 9.88
C GLY A 78 9.06 6.71 9.24
N PHE A 79 8.11 7.39 8.59
CA PHE A 79 7.06 6.72 7.82
C PHE A 79 7.64 5.87 6.68
N LYS A 80 8.55 6.42 5.87
CA LYS A 80 9.16 5.69 4.75
C LYS A 80 9.88 4.41 5.22
N LEU A 81 10.63 4.49 6.32
CA LEU A 81 11.30 3.34 6.93
C LEU A 81 10.32 2.28 7.45
N MET A 82 9.22 2.72 8.08
CA MET A 82 8.16 1.81 8.55
C MET A 82 7.44 1.15 7.39
N LEU A 83 7.15 1.89 6.33
CA LEU A 83 6.51 1.37 5.13
C LEU A 83 7.42 0.35 4.43
N ALA A 84 8.70 0.66 4.24
CA ALA A 84 9.69 -0.26 3.68
C ALA A 84 9.71 -1.62 4.41
N LYS A 85 9.56 -1.63 5.74
CA LYS A 85 9.47 -2.89 6.52
C LYS A 85 8.16 -3.67 6.33
N ILE A 86 7.08 -3.00 5.93
CA ILE A 86 5.74 -3.60 5.78
C ILE A 86 5.55 -4.13 4.36
N VAL A 87 5.99 -3.36 3.36
CA VAL A 87 5.68 -3.62 1.94
C VAL A 87 6.13 -4.99 1.44
N PRO A 88 7.30 -5.55 1.79
CA PRO A 88 7.68 -6.90 1.36
C PRO A 88 6.66 -7.96 1.78
N LYS A 89 6.09 -7.86 2.99
CA LYS A 89 5.07 -8.79 3.49
C LYS A 89 3.73 -8.57 2.80
N LEU A 90 3.36 -7.31 2.55
CA LEU A 90 2.15 -6.96 1.83
C LEU A 90 2.21 -7.44 0.38
N PHE A 91 3.36 -7.29 -0.28
CA PHE A 91 3.62 -7.81 -1.62
C PHE A 91 3.37 -9.31 -1.69
N LEU A 92 3.96 -10.08 -0.77
CA LEU A 92 3.79 -11.53 -0.73
C LEU A 92 2.32 -11.93 -0.56
N ALA A 93 1.60 -11.30 0.38
CA ALA A 93 0.19 -11.58 0.61
C ALA A 93 -0.69 -11.26 -0.62
N LEU A 94 -0.43 -10.15 -1.31
CA LEU A 94 -1.13 -9.78 -2.54
C LEU A 94 -0.83 -10.74 -3.68
N HIS A 95 0.43 -11.14 -3.84
CA HIS A 95 0.86 -12.12 -4.82
C HIS A 95 0.21 -13.48 -4.59
N GLU A 96 0.16 -13.96 -3.34
CA GLU A 96 -0.50 -15.22 -2.96
C GLU A 96 -2.02 -15.22 -3.24
N VAL A 97 -2.67 -14.06 -3.13
CA VAL A 97 -4.09 -13.87 -3.50
C VAL A 97 -4.30 -13.82 -5.02
N GLY A 98 -3.21 -13.69 -5.80
CA GLY A 98 -3.18 -13.70 -7.25
C GLY A 98 -3.24 -12.31 -7.88
N ALA A 99 -2.89 -11.26 -7.14
CA ALA A 99 -2.72 -9.93 -7.72
C ALA A 99 -1.52 -9.89 -8.69
N ASP A 100 -1.61 -9.04 -9.72
CA ASP A 100 -0.45 -8.76 -10.57
C ASP A 100 0.52 -7.81 -9.85
N CYS A 101 1.68 -8.36 -9.50
CA CYS A 101 2.73 -7.67 -8.75
C CYS A 101 4.03 -7.52 -9.56
N GLN A 102 4.05 -7.86 -10.86
CA GLN A 102 5.30 -7.99 -11.62
C GLN A 102 6.12 -6.69 -11.69
N GLU A 103 5.43 -5.55 -11.85
CA GLU A 103 6.04 -4.22 -11.90
C GLU A 103 6.73 -3.82 -10.59
N PHE A 104 6.32 -4.41 -9.46
CA PHE A 104 6.72 -3.99 -8.12
C PHE A 104 7.69 -4.95 -7.43
N LYS A 105 8.37 -5.83 -8.18
CA LYS A 105 9.35 -6.79 -7.62
C LYS A 105 10.46 -6.13 -6.81
N HIS A 106 10.86 -4.90 -7.14
CA HIS A 106 11.85 -4.14 -6.37
C HIS A 106 11.41 -3.87 -4.92
N LEU A 107 10.09 -3.87 -4.66
CA LEU A 107 9.54 -3.71 -3.32
C LEU A 107 9.71 -4.95 -2.42
N GLN A 108 10.15 -6.09 -2.96
CA GLN A 108 10.46 -7.28 -2.15
C GLN A 108 11.77 -7.14 -1.36
N GLN A 109 12.66 -6.25 -1.78
CA GLN A 109 14.02 -6.10 -1.25
C GLN A 109 14.24 -4.77 -0.50
N SER A 110 13.19 -3.97 -0.31
CA SER A 110 13.26 -2.67 0.35
C SER A 110 13.34 -2.73 1.88
#